data_AF-A0A2J0LI59-F1
#
_entry.id   AF-A0A2J0LI59-F1
#
_cell.length_a   1.000
_cell.length_b   1.000
_cell.length_c   1.000
_cell.angle_alpha   90.00
_cell.angle_beta   90.00
_cell.angle_gamma   90.00
#
_symmetry.space_group_name_H-M   'P 1'
#
loop_
_entity.id
_entity.type
_entity.pdbx_description
1 polymer ?
#
loop_
_entity_poly.entity_id
_entity_poly.type
_entity_poly.pdbx_seq_one_letter_code
_entity_poly.pdbx_strand_id
1 'polypeptide(L)' 'MPKVYLRVYQEFNLEEVGKHLLILGDLSSDCGACRCLGIDGYQAAQCPECGTPFKYLSSRRIENHPGERFSIVKRA' A
#
# COMPACT_ATOMS: atom_id res chain seq x y z
N MET A 1 25.97 12.67 24.20
CA MET A 1 26.46 11.91 23.03
C MET A 1 25.66 12.34 21.81
N PRO A 2 26.29 12.80 20.71
CA PRO A 2 25.58 13.22 19.52
C PRO A 2 24.94 12.01 18.81
N LYS A 3 23.71 12.17 18.30
CA LYS A 3 23.05 11.13 17.50
C LYS A 3 23.70 11.08 16.12
N VAL A 4 24.24 9.92 15.75
CA VAL A 4 24.81 9.66 14.42
C VAL A 4 23.81 8.85 13.62
N TYR A 5 23.47 9.31 12.42
CA TYR A 5 22.56 8.63 11.51
C TYR A 5 23.35 8.05 10.35
N LEU A 6 23.27 6.73 10.14
CA LEU A 6 23.77 6.07 8.94
C LEU A 6 22.60 5.74 8.00
N ARG A 7 22.75 6.06 6.72
CA ARG A 7 21.86 5.58 5.66
C ARG A 7 22.41 4.27 5.11
N VAL A 8 21.59 3.24 5.06
CA VAL A 8 21.93 1.93 4.50
C VAL A 8 21.02 1.69 3.30
N TYR A 9 21.59 1.16 2.22
CA TYR A 9 20.86 0.72 1.05
C TYR A 9 20.78 -0.80 1.06
N GLN A 10 19.64 -1.35 0.67
CA GLN A 10 19.41 -2.78 0.56
C GLN A 10 18.71 -3.07 -0.76
N GLU A 11 19.04 -4.21 -1.35
CA GLU A 11 18.26 -4.74 -2.48
C GLU A 11 16.87 -5.13 -1.98
N PHE A 12 15.84 -4.79 -2.77
CA PHE A 12 14.47 -5.00 -2.39
C PHE A 12 13.66 -5.56 -3.56
N ASN A 13 12.93 -6.64 -3.32
CA ASN A 13 12.15 -7.30 -4.36
C ASN A 13 10.82 -6.56 -4.58
N LEU A 14 10.74 -5.81 -5.68
CA LEU A 14 9.55 -5.05 -6.06
C LEU A 14 8.36 -5.94 -6.42
N GLU A 15 8.57 -7.17 -6.86
CA GLU A 15 7.48 -8.10 -7.18
C GLU A 15 6.72 -8.53 -5.93
N GLU A 16 7.44 -8.75 -4.83
CA GLU A 16 6.81 -9.05 -3.54
C GLU A 16 5.97 -7.86 -3.06
N VAL A 17 6.47 -6.64 -3.25
CA VAL A 17 5.74 -5.42 -2.92
C VAL A 17 4.43 -5.34 -3.69
N GLY A 18 4.47 -5.58 -5.00
CA GLY A 18 3.29 -5.55 -5.86
C GLY A 18 2.25 -6.61 -5.47
N LYS A 19 2.68 -7.83 -5.14
CA LYS A 19 1.78 -8.92 -4.72
C LYS A 19 1.07 -8.61 -3.41
N HIS A 20 1.75 -7.98 -2.45
CA HIS A 20 1.20 -7.65 -1.13
C HIS A 20 0.62 -6.23 -1.04
N LEU A 21 0.24 -5.65 -2.18
CA LEU A 21 -0.21 -4.27 -2.28
C LEU A 21 -1.74 -4.16 -2.20
N LEU A 22 -2.23 -3.24 -1.38
CA LEU A 22 -3.61 -2.80 -1.34
C LEU A 22 -3.73 -1.45 -2.05
N ILE A 23 -4.53 -1.39 -3.11
CA ILE A 23 -4.68 -0.19 -3.93
C ILE A 23 -5.97 0.52 -3.51
N LEU A 24 -5.84 1.61 -2.77
CA LEU A 24 -6.96 2.45 -2.36
C LEU A 24 -7.47 3.29 -3.55
N GLY A 25 -8.71 3.04 -3.93
CA GLY A 25 -9.51 3.95 -4.75
C GLY A 25 -10.36 4.89 -3.88
N ASP A 26 -11.29 5.58 -4.52
CA ASP A 26 -12.12 6.61 -3.87
C ASP A 26 -13.23 6.02 -2.99
N LEU A 27 -13.79 4.90 -3.43
CA LEU A 27 -14.93 4.23 -2.79
C LEU A 27 -14.59 2.81 -2.34
N SER A 28 -13.71 2.13 -3.06
CA SER A 28 -13.29 0.76 -2.78
C SER A 28 -11.80 0.60 -3.07
N SER A 29 -11.23 -0.44 -2.49
CA SER A 29 -9.84 -0.83 -2.73
C SER A 29 -9.73 -2.13 -3.51
N ASP A 30 -8.60 -2.29 -4.18
CA ASP A 30 -8.30 -3.42 -5.05
C ASP A 30 -7.08 -4.19 -4.52
N CYS A 31 -7.07 -5.50 -4.76
CA CYS A 31 -5.89 -6.32 -4.49
C CYS A 31 -4.85 -6.22 -5.62
N GLY A 32 -3.58 -5.98 -5.27
CA GLY A 32 -2.46 -5.96 -6.22
C GLY A 32 -2.14 -7.33 -6.84
N ALA A 33 -2.50 -8.44 -6.19
CA ALA A 33 -2.26 -9.79 -6.69
C ALA A 33 -3.35 -10.29 -7.65
N CYS A 34 -4.62 -10.29 -7.22
CA CYS A 34 -5.72 -10.88 -7.98
C CYS A 34 -6.64 -9.84 -8.65
N ARG A 35 -6.45 -8.54 -8.39
CA ARG A 35 -7.31 -7.44 -8.86
C ARG A 35 -8.78 -7.54 -8.45
N CYS A 36 -9.08 -8.30 -7.39
CA CYS A 36 -10.40 -8.27 -6.77
C CYS A 36 -10.71 -6.84 -6.30
N LEU A 37 -11.93 -6.39 -6.59
CA LEU A 37 -12.46 -5.07 -6.27
C LEU A 37 -13.36 -5.15 -5.03
N GLY A 38 -13.63 -4.02 -4.39
CA GLY A 38 -14.60 -3.96 -3.30
C GLY A 38 -14.04 -4.33 -1.94
N ILE A 39 -12.72 -4.30 -1.77
CA ILE A 39 -12.06 -4.55 -0.49
C ILE A 39 -12.21 -3.29 0.37
N ASP A 40 -12.52 -3.45 1.65
CA ASP A 40 -12.47 -2.35 2.62
C ASP A 40 -10.99 -2.00 2.88
N GLY A 41 -10.59 -0.82 2.40
CA GLY A 41 -9.22 -0.34 2.47
C GLY A 41 -8.68 -0.10 3.88
N TYR A 42 -9.56 -0.03 4.89
CA TYR A 42 -9.19 0.30 6.27
C TYR A 42 -9.28 -0.90 7.22
N GLN A 43 -10.13 -1.88 6.90
CA GLN A 43 -10.37 -3.03 7.78
C GLN A 43 -9.74 -4.33 7.27
N ALA A 44 -9.53 -4.46 5.96
CA ALA A 44 -9.05 -5.71 5.39
C ALA A 44 -7.53 -5.86 5.56
N ALA A 45 -7.11 -6.81 6.40
CA ALA A 45 -5.72 -7.22 6.53
C ALA A 45 -5.27 -8.20 5.42
N GLN A 46 -6.22 -8.86 4.77
CA GLN A 46 -5.98 -9.88 3.74
C GLN A 46 -7.04 -9.82 2.65
N CYS A 47 -6.68 -10.22 1.44
CA CYS A 47 -7.62 -10.31 0.33
C CYS A 47 -8.63 -11.44 0.58
N PRO A 48 -9.95 -11.20 0.45
CA PRO A 48 -10.97 -12.23 0.65
C PRO A 48 -10.96 -13.32 -0.43
N GLU A 49 -10.49 -13.01 -1.65
CA GLU A 49 -10.45 -13.97 -2.77
C GLU A 49 -9.18 -14.83 -2.75
N CYS A 50 -8.00 -14.21 -2.74
CA CYS A 50 -6.74 -14.93 -2.89
C CYS A 50 -6.00 -15.19 -1.56
N GLY A 51 -6.50 -14.68 -0.44
CA GLY A 51 -5.87 -14.84 0.88
C GLY A 51 -4.55 -14.11 1.06
N THR A 52 -4.11 -13.30 0.08
CA THR A 52 -2.84 -12.57 0.18
C THR A 52 -2.90 -11.53 1.29
N PRO A 53 -1.95 -11.53 2.24
CA PRO A 53 -1.89 -10.50 3.28
C PRO A 53 -1.42 -9.18 2.69
N PHE A 54 -2.06 -8.08 3.07
CA PHE A 54 -1.67 -6.74 2.64
C PHE A 54 -0.55 -6.22 3.55
N LYS A 55 0.65 -6.03 2.99
CA LYS A 55 1.82 -5.46 3.69
C LYS A 55 2.04 -3.99 3.34
N TYR A 56 1.55 -3.56 2.17
CA TYR A 56 1.78 -2.23 1.63
C TYR A 56 0.46 -1.61 1.15
N LEU A 57 0.35 -0.29 1.29
CA LEU A 57 -0.77 0.48 0.76
C LEU A 57 -0.28 1.47 -0.30
N SER A 58 -1.07 1.62 -1.35
CA SER A 58 -0.91 2.67 -2.36
C SER A 58 -2.28 3.24 -2.72
N SER A 59 -2.32 4.36 -3.42
CA SER A 59 -3.57 4.94 -3.93
C SER A 59 -3.44 5.26 -5.42
N ARG A 60 -4.52 5.00 -6.18
CA ARG A 60 -4.63 5.44 -7.58
C ARG A 60 -4.66 6.96 -7.73
N ARG A 61 -5.03 7.70 -6.68
CA ARG A 61 -5.03 9.17 -6.71
C ARG A 61 -3.63 9.79 -6.76
N ILE A 62 -2.57 9.03 -6.46
CA ILE A 62 -1.21 9.57 -6.47
C ILE A 62 -0.81 10.10 -7.85
N GLU A 63 -1.30 9.49 -8.93
CA GLU A 63 -1.00 9.91 -10.29
C GLU A 63 -1.60 11.27 -10.63
N ASN A 64 -2.83 11.53 -10.19
CA ASN A 64 -3.57 12.76 -10.51
C ASN A 64 -3.44 13.85 -9.43
N HIS A 65 -3.19 13.46 -8.18
CA HIS A 65 -3.15 14.32 -7.00
C HIS A 65 -1.96 13.95 -6.09
N PRO A 66 -0.71 14.19 -6.54
CA PRO A 66 0.49 13.79 -5.81
C PRO A 66 0.62 14.45 -4.41
N GLY A 67 -0.01 15.61 -4.20
CA GLY A 67 -0.04 16.30 -2.91
C GLY A 67 -0.86 15.59 -1.82
N GLU A 68 -1.77 14.68 -2.20
CA GLU A 68 -2.64 13.93 -1.29
C GLU A 68 -2.07 12.56 -0.91
N ARG A 69 -0.87 12.23 -1.39
CA ARG A 69 -0.23 10.92 -1.22
C ARG A 69 -0.14 10.46 0.24
N PHE A 70 0.08 11.38 1.17
CA PHE A 70 0.23 11.07 2.59
C PHE A 70 -1.08 11.14 3.37
N SER A 71 -2.08 11.91 2.93
CA SER A 71 -3.37 12.06 3.62
C SER A 71 -4.28 10.86 3.44
N ILE A 72 -4.14 10.11 2.34
CA ILE A 72 -4.94 8.90 2.08
C ILE A 72 -4.37 7.68 2.84
N VAL A 73 -3.04 7.57 2.94
CA VAL A 73 -2.36 6.43 3.56
C VAL A 73 -2.18 6.62 5.07
N LYS A 74 -2.06 7.86 5.56
CA LYS A 74 -2.02 8.18 7.00
C LYS A 74 -3.32 8.85 7.43
N ARG A 75 -4.35 8.07 7.75
CA ARG A 75 -5.33 8.52 8.74
C ARG A 75 -4.79 8.15 10.13
N ALA A 76 -4.13 9.13 10.76
CA ALA A 76 -3.91 9.13 12.20
C ALA A 76 -5.22 9.50 12.90
#